data_AF-A0A0F9EXB1-F1
#
_entry.id   AF-A0A0F9EXB1-F1
#
_cell.length_a   1.000
_cell.length_b   1.000
_cell.length_c   1.000
_cell.angle_alpha   90.00
_cell.angle_beta   90.00
_cell.angle_gamma   90.00
#
_symmetry.space_group_name_H-M   'P 1'
#
loop_
_entity.id
_entity.type
_entity.pdbx_description
1 polymer ?
#
loop_
_entity_poly.entity_id
_entity_poly.type
_entity_poly.pdbx_seq_one_letter_code
_entity_poly.pdbx_strand_id
1 'polypeptide(L)'
;ALDEALAETRRAGLTELGLPYEQEPSIPRHLAAFWRRFEELLRRESGRARVYPDFVLFNGGALTPPAIRRRLLEQMGAWFADLAGDGWTPEELHNPHPELAVARGAAYYGLVRQGMGVRVGSGSPRTYYVGVGTRDAGDSQTAVCLVPRGVEEGFTAQLDDLDFEARTNQPVAFQILASSTRTGDELGQVVELSPGDATELPPIRTVLRKRKKSQTDVVSVNLHARLTEIGTLDLWCSEIDGRRSWRLQFDVRSAVQTDIAAHQSAAESQGYVDEATWQQCATLIEQTFGPEGHDKPARLVKRLAAAIGAGRNNWPASLLRRIWESLMLLEAGRRKSESHETRWLNLVGFSLRPGYGLAVDDWRVAQTWNTVQGKLVHPGAGCRAEGWILWRRIGGGLSAGQQQAVAEPLLGPVRGLHRQLTTGKRRGGDFTFSSHETAEVWRLLGSLELLSVGTKIELGRILLDLLPKKKMEPVRPAIAWAIGRIGARVPVYGPLNTVVPVEVVADWIGKLMQHFSDDPTGRLAAMQMARRTDDRYRELPEKLRRRVLDWFATQESPPHFIELVRGGGRLDTEEQGLVFGEALPKGLRMTC
;
A
#
# COMPACT_ATOMS: atom_id res chain seq x y z
N ALA A 1 9.88 -25.48 32.29
CA ALA A 1 8.73 -25.33 31.37
C ALA A 1 7.84 -24.12 31.70
N LEU A 2 7.12 -24.05 32.83
CA LEU A 2 6.32 -22.84 33.15
C LEU A 2 7.22 -21.59 33.27
N ASP A 3 8.41 -21.74 33.84
CA ASP A 3 9.39 -20.65 34.02
C ASP A 3 10.31 -20.38 32.82
N GLU A 4 10.25 -21.19 31.75
CA GLU A 4 11.08 -20.97 30.55
C GLU A 4 10.57 -19.74 29.78
N ALA A 5 11.43 -18.73 29.59
CA ALA A 5 11.10 -17.56 28.79
C ALA A 5 11.06 -17.92 27.29
N LEU A 6 10.14 -17.29 26.55
CA LEU A 6 10.20 -17.29 25.08
C LEU A 6 11.48 -16.56 24.68
N ALA A 7 12.43 -17.27 24.08
CA ALA A 7 13.62 -16.66 23.54
C ALA A 7 13.27 -15.98 22.21
N GLU A 8 13.43 -14.65 22.12
CA GLU A 8 13.41 -13.94 20.85
C GLU A 8 14.57 -14.43 19.99
N THR A 9 14.30 -15.42 19.14
CA THR A 9 15.32 -15.97 18.27
C THR A 9 15.49 -15.02 17.09
N ARG A 10 16.70 -14.49 16.88
CA ARG A 10 17.01 -13.73 15.66
C ARG A 10 16.73 -14.62 14.44
N ARG A 11 15.97 -14.10 13.48
CA ARG A 11 15.57 -14.75 12.21
C ARG A 11 16.70 -15.62 11.64
N ALA A 12 16.61 -16.94 11.82
CA ALA A 12 17.39 -17.90 11.06
C ALA A 12 16.67 -18.13 9.72
N GLY A 13 17.39 -17.95 8.62
CA GLY A 13 16.83 -17.95 7.27
C GLY A 13 16.26 -19.31 6.87
N LEU A 14 14.95 -19.32 6.59
CA LEU A 14 14.18 -20.16 5.65
C LEU A 14 12.71 -20.14 6.11
N THR A 15 12.03 -18.99 5.94
CA THR A 15 10.57 -18.90 6.09
C THR A 15 9.93 -19.20 4.75
N GLU A 16 9.15 -20.29 4.69
CA GLU A 16 8.25 -20.58 3.57
C GLU A 16 7.27 -19.41 3.35
N LEU A 17 7.10 -19.03 2.09
CA LEU A 17 6.31 -17.87 1.68
C LEU A 17 4.83 -17.99 2.03
N GLY A 18 4.28 -16.95 2.65
CA GLY A 18 2.86 -16.59 2.51
C GLY A 18 1.95 -16.86 3.71
N LEU A 19 2.44 -17.48 4.78
CA LEU A 19 1.72 -17.57 6.05
C LEU A 19 2.65 -17.14 7.19
N PRO A 20 2.19 -16.27 8.11
CA PRO A 20 2.99 -15.86 9.27
C PRO A 20 3.08 -17.02 10.25
N TYR A 21 3.97 -17.98 9.99
CA TYR A 21 4.22 -19.09 10.91
C TYR A 21 4.95 -18.59 12.15
N GLU A 22 4.47 -19.04 13.31
CA GLU A 22 5.11 -18.80 14.60
C GLU A 22 6.49 -19.46 14.64
N GLN A 23 7.50 -18.73 15.12
CA GLN A 23 8.89 -19.22 15.12
C GLN A 23 9.13 -20.25 16.21
N GLU A 24 8.39 -20.16 17.31
CA GLU A 24 8.41 -21.14 18.38
C GLU A 24 7.29 -22.18 18.14
N PRO A 25 7.61 -23.40 17.66
CA PRO A 25 6.61 -24.42 17.38
C PRO A 25 6.00 -25.05 18.66
N SER A 26 6.58 -24.82 19.83
CA SER A 26 6.13 -25.40 21.09
C SER A 26 4.89 -24.69 21.64
N ILE A 27 3.71 -25.27 21.36
CA ILE A 27 2.42 -24.84 21.93
C ILE A 27 2.49 -24.67 23.48
N PRO A 28 3.09 -25.60 24.26
CA PRO A 28 3.20 -25.42 25.71
C PRO A 28 3.97 -24.16 26.13
N ARG A 29 5.00 -23.71 25.38
CA ARG A 29 5.73 -22.49 25.72
C ARG A 29 4.87 -21.24 25.55
N HIS A 30 4.07 -21.19 24.49
CA HIS A 30 3.11 -20.10 24.28
C HIS A 30 2.04 -20.06 25.38
N LEU A 31 1.53 -21.22 25.79
CA LEU A 31 0.57 -21.31 26.91
C LEU A 31 1.19 -20.85 28.23
N ALA A 32 2.43 -21.24 28.52
CA ALA A 32 3.15 -20.80 29.71
C ALA A 32 3.40 -19.28 29.70
N ALA A 33 3.84 -18.73 28.58
CA ALA A 33 4.05 -17.29 28.42
C ALA A 33 2.73 -16.50 28.56
N PHE A 34 1.65 -17.00 27.96
CA PHE A 34 0.31 -16.43 28.13
C PHE A 34 -0.09 -16.43 29.61
N TRP A 35 0.06 -17.55 30.31
CA TRP A 35 -0.26 -17.65 31.73
C TRP A 35 0.50 -16.62 32.57
N ARG A 36 1.84 -16.60 32.45
CA ARG A 36 2.71 -15.66 33.18
C ARG A 36 2.33 -14.21 32.95
N ARG A 37 1.99 -13.87 31.70
CA ARG A 37 1.58 -12.51 31.31
C ARG A 37 0.32 -12.04 32.03
N PHE A 38 -0.59 -12.96 32.36
CA PHE A 38 -1.88 -12.64 32.99
C PHE A 38 -1.99 -13.08 34.44
N GLU A 39 -0.95 -13.66 35.03
CA GLU A 39 -1.00 -14.20 36.39
C GLU A 39 -1.37 -13.13 37.44
N GLU A 40 -0.74 -11.95 37.37
CA GLU A 40 -1.04 -10.86 38.31
C GLU A 40 -2.48 -10.36 38.14
N LEU A 41 -2.95 -10.23 36.89
CA LEU A 41 -4.33 -9.88 36.59
C LEU A 41 -5.30 -10.92 37.16
N LEU A 42 -5.03 -12.21 36.96
CA LEU A 42 -5.88 -13.30 37.46
C LEU A 42 -5.91 -13.32 38.99
N ARG A 43 -4.79 -13.06 39.68
CA ARG A 43 -4.76 -12.93 41.15
C ARG A 43 -5.65 -11.80 41.62
N ARG A 44 -5.55 -10.63 40.97
CA ARG A 44 -6.35 -9.45 41.31
C ARG A 44 -7.85 -9.67 41.11
N GLU A 45 -8.24 -10.20 39.94
CA GLU A 45 -9.65 -10.37 39.57
C GLU A 45 -10.32 -11.55 40.28
N SER A 46 -9.60 -12.66 40.49
CA SER A 46 -10.15 -13.83 41.18
C SER A 46 -10.15 -13.70 42.71
N GLY A 47 -9.34 -12.78 43.26
CA GLY A 47 -9.09 -12.69 44.69
C GLY A 47 -8.35 -13.89 45.28
N ARG A 48 -7.85 -14.83 44.46
CA ARG A 48 -7.16 -16.04 44.91
C ARG A 48 -5.66 -15.77 45.11
N ALA A 49 -5.14 -16.16 46.27
CA ALA A 49 -3.70 -16.09 46.56
C ALA A 49 -2.86 -17.06 45.71
N ARG A 50 -3.45 -18.20 45.31
CA ARG A 50 -2.85 -19.18 44.39
C ARG A 50 -3.80 -19.35 43.21
N VAL A 51 -3.30 -19.11 42.01
CA VAL A 51 -4.09 -19.15 40.78
C VAL A 51 -3.60 -20.34 39.96
N TYR A 52 -4.54 -21.16 39.52
CA TYR A 52 -4.38 -22.25 38.56
C TYR A 52 -5.72 -22.45 37.83
N PRO A 53 -5.76 -23.02 36.62
CA PRO A 53 -6.98 -23.11 35.84
C PRO A 53 -7.90 -24.23 36.36
N ASP A 54 -9.13 -23.92 36.77
CA ASP A 54 -10.08 -24.95 37.23
C ASP A 54 -10.60 -25.83 36.07
N PHE A 55 -10.86 -25.20 34.92
CA PHE A 55 -11.49 -25.80 33.75
C PHE A 55 -10.71 -25.49 32.47
N VAL A 56 -10.74 -26.43 31.52
CA VAL A 56 -10.19 -26.24 30.16
C VAL A 56 -11.24 -26.60 29.11
N LEU A 57 -11.51 -25.66 28.20
CA LEU A 57 -12.35 -25.87 27.02
C LEU A 57 -11.48 -25.87 25.76
N PHE A 58 -11.47 -26.98 25.02
CA PHE A 58 -10.74 -27.09 23.77
C PHE A 58 -11.61 -26.72 22.56
N ASN A 59 -11.11 -25.80 21.73
CA ASN A 59 -11.78 -25.29 20.52
C ASN A 59 -10.84 -25.31 19.30
N GLY A 60 -11.37 -25.61 18.12
CA GLY A 60 -10.62 -25.66 16.86
C GLY A 60 -10.25 -27.08 16.41
N GLY A 61 -10.21 -27.30 15.10
CA GLY A 61 -10.06 -28.64 14.52
C GLY A 61 -8.72 -29.34 14.83
N ALA A 62 -7.65 -28.58 15.10
CA ALA A 62 -6.38 -29.15 15.54
C ALA A 62 -6.48 -29.87 16.90
N LEU A 63 -7.50 -29.54 17.71
CA LEU A 63 -7.74 -30.11 19.04
C LEU A 63 -8.80 -31.22 19.03
N THR A 64 -9.34 -31.60 17.86
CA THR A 64 -10.25 -32.74 17.72
C THR A 64 -9.60 -34.08 18.14
N PRO A 65 -8.30 -34.36 17.88
CA PRO A 65 -7.64 -35.59 18.35
C PRO A 65 -7.49 -35.66 19.88
N PRO A 66 -7.98 -36.70 20.57
CA PRO A 66 -7.87 -36.82 22.04
C PRO A 66 -6.43 -36.91 22.56
N ALA A 67 -5.49 -37.40 21.74
CA ALA A 67 -4.09 -37.50 22.13
C ALA A 67 -3.45 -36.14 22.43
N ILE A 68 -3.78 -35.11 21.63
CA ILE A 68 -3.26 -33.75 21.81
C ILE A 68 -3.83 -33.12 23.07
N ARG A 69 -5.14 -33.25 23.29
CA ARG A 69 -5.81 -32.70 24.48
C ARG A 69 -5.27 -33.31 25.78
N ARG A 70 -5.17 -34.64 25.84
CA ARG A 70 -4.58 -35.35 26.99
C ARG A 70 -3.17 -34.87 27.30
N ARG A 71 -2.32 -34.74 26.29
CA ARG A 71 -0.95 -34.25 26.46
C ARG A 71 -0.90 -32.83 27.04
N LEU A 72 -1.80 -31.94 26.61
CA LEU A 72 -1.89 -30.58 27.14
C LEU A 72 -2.37 -30.57 28.60
N LEU A 73 -3.37 -31.37 28.94
CA LEU A 73 -3.87 -31.51 30.32
C LEU A 73 -2.79 -32.06 31.26
N GLU A 74 -2.05 -33.09 30.84
CA GLU A 74 -0.92 -33.64 31.59
C GLU A 74 0.18 -32.59 31.83
N GLN A 75 0.46 -31.74 30.83
CA GLN A 75 1.42 -30.65 30.99
C GLN A 75 0.94 -29.58 31.97
N MET A 76 -0.33 -29.18 31.90
CA MET A 76 -0.91 -28.26 32.88
C MET A 76 -0.91 -28.84 34.28
N GLY A 77 -1.27 -30.13 34.44
CA GLY A 77 -1.22 -30.81 35.74
C GLY A 77 0.19 -30.77 36.35
N ALA A 78 1.21 -31.03 35.54
CA ALA A 78 2.61 -30.92 35.97
C ALA A 78 3.03 -29.48 36.33
N TRP A 79 2.53 -28.46 35.63
CA TRP A 79 2.85 -27.05 35.91
C TRP A 79 2.28 -26.55 37.24
N PHE A 80 1.12 -27.06 37.64
CA PHE A 80 0.38 -26.56 38.80
C PHE A 80 0.36 -27.55 39.97
N ALA A 81 1.09 -28.67 39.91
CA ALA A 81 1.16 -29.67 40.98
C ALA A 81 1.51 -29.06 42.34
N ASP A 82 2.52 -28.18 42.39
CA ASP A 82 2.95 -27.51 43.63
C ASP A 82 1.88 -26.55 44.21
N LEU A 83 0.97 -26.06 43.36
CA LEU A 83 -0.06 -25.10 43.74
C LEU A 83 -1.41 -25.76 44.08
N ALA A 84 -1.80 -26.77 43.30
CA ALA A 84 -3.11 -27.43 43.35
C ALA A 84 -3.08 -28.81 44.03
N GLY A 85 -1.89 -29.39 44.23
CA GLY A 85 -1.68 -30.71 44.84
C GLY A 85 -1.28 -31.79 43.83
N ASP A 86 -0.61 -32.83 44.33
CA ASP A 86 -0.13 -33.96 43.52
C ASP A 86 -1.28 -34.69 42.82
N GLY A 87 -1.11 -34.97 41.53
CA GLY A 87 -2.10 -35.67 40.71
C GLY A 87 -3.26 -34.80 40.23
N TRP A 88 -3.26 -33.50 40.53
CA TRP A 88 -4.25 -32.56 40.03
C TRP A 88 -4.12 -32.38 38.51
N THR A 89 -5.27 -32.32 37.83
CA THR A 89 -5.41 -31.90 36.44
C THR A 89 -6.67 -31.04 36.29
N PRO A 90 -6.67 -30.05 35.38
CA PRO A 90 -7.86 -29.24 35.15
C PRO A 90 -8.99 -30.07 34.53
N GLU A 91 -10.23 -29.73 34.87
CA GLU A 91 -11.40 -30.44 34.33
C GLU A 91 -11.63 -30.05 32.85
N GLU A 92 -11.61 -31.04 31.95
CA GLU A 92 -11.95 -30.84 30.53
C GLU A 92 -13.46 -30.64 30.39
N LEU A 93 -13.87 -29.44 29.96
CA LEU A 93 -15.26 -29.15 29.65
C LEU A 93 -15.69 -29.90 28.39
N HIS A 94 -16.83 -30.59 28.47
CA HIS A 94 -17.34 -31.42 27.38
C HIS A 94 -17.63 -30.59 26.13
N ASN A 95 -16.88 -30.85 25.06
CA ASN A 95 -17.11 -30.29 23.73
C ASN A 95 -17.00 -31.39 22.66
N PRO A 96 -18.12 -31.93 22.15
CA PRO A 96 -18.09 -33.05 21.22
C PRO A 96 -17.61 -32.66 19.81
N HIS A 97 -17.59 -31.36 19.50
CA HIS A 97 -17.18 -30.84 18.19
C HIS A 97 -16.31 -29.59 18.32
N PRO A 98 -15.04 -29.72 18.75
CA PRO A 98 -14.10 -28.60 18.85
C PRO A 98 -14.01 -27.78 17.56
N GLU A 99 -14.06 -28.44 16.40
CA GLU A 99 -14.04 -27.82 15.08
C GLU A 99 -15.26 -26.93 14.78
N LEU A 100 -16.41 -27.19 15.40
CA LEU A 100 -17.64 -26.41 15.21
C LEU A 100 -17.89 -25.39 16.32
N ALA A 101 -17.11 -25.42 17.41
CA ALA A 101 -17.38 -24.66 18.62
C ALA A 101 -17.53 -23.15 18.36
N VAL A 102 -16.65 -22.58 17.52
CA VAL A 102 -16.69 -21.16 17.15
C VAL A 102 -17.94 -20.83 16.34
N ALA A 103 -18.27 -21.64 15.33
CA ALA A 103 -19.44 -21.43 14.49
C ALA A 103 -20.75 -21.55 15.28
N ARG A 104 -20.82 -22.48 16.23
CA ARG A 104 -21.96 -22.64 17.16
C ARG A 104 -22.11 -21.41 18.05
N GLY A 105 -21.02 -20.92 18.63
CA GLY A 105 -21.01 -19.69 19.43
C GLY A 105 -21.51 -18.48 18.62
N ALA A 106 -21.04 -18.34 17.38
CA ALA A 106 -21.47 -17.26 16.48
C ALA A 106 -22.97 -17.35 16.12
N ALA A 107 -23.48 -18.56 15.84
CA ALA A 107 -24.90 -18.78 15.56
C ALA A 107 -25.78 -18.46 16.78
N TYR A 108 -25.37 -18.92 17.98
CA TYR A 108 -26.03 -18.59 19.24
C TYR A 108 -26.01 -17.08 19.50
N TYR A 109 -24.88 -16.41 19.26
CA TYR A 109 -24.78 -14.96 19.40
C TYR A 109 -25.76 -14.23 18.45
N GLY A 110 -25.98 -14.76 17.24
CA GLY A 110 -27.00 -14.27 16.33
C GLY A 110 -28.41 -14.29 16.93
N LEU A 111 -28.77 -15.34 17.67
CA LEU A 111 -30.04 -15.44 18.40
C LEU A 111 -30.11 -14.45 19.58
N VAL A 112 -29.01 -14.31 20.33
CA VAL A 112 -28.91 -13.35 21.43
C VAL A 112 -29.16 -11.92 20.94
N ARG A 113 -28.65 -11.56 19.75
CA ARG A 113 -28.90 -10.24 19.12
C ARG A 113 -30.36 -10.01 18.72
N GLN A 114 -31.16 -11.08 18.63
CA GLN A 114 -32.61 -11.03 18.43
C GLN A 114 -33.38 -11.04 19.77
N GLY A 115 -32.69 -10.95 20.91
CA GLY A 115 -33.29 -11.04 22.24
C GLY A 115 -33.53 -12.47 22.71
N MET A 116 -32.99 -13.48 22.01
CA MET A 116 -33.18 -14.89 22.33
C MET A 116 -31.89 -15.48 22.93
N GLY A 117 -31.84 -15.56 24.26
CA GLY A 117 -30.74 -16.18 25.00
C GLY A 117 -30.02 -15.22 25.95
N VAL A 118 -28.97 -15.72 26.60
CA VAL A 118 -28.12 -14.96 27.53
C VAL A 118 -26.95 -14.35 26.79
N ARG A 119 -26.79 -13.03 26.89
CA ARG A 119 -25.61 -12.29 26.41
C ARG A 119 -24.48 -12.40 27.42
N VAL A 120 -23.32 -12.90 26.97
CA VAL A 120 -22.07 -12.86 27.73
C VAL A 120 -21.28 -11.65 27.23
N GLY A 121 -21.09 -10.66 28.09
CA GLY A 121 -20.23 -9.51 27.80
C GLY A 121 -18.79 -9.81 28.19
N SER A 122 -17.85 -9.56 27.29
CA SER A 122 -16.44 -9.39 27.65
C SER A 122 -16.07 -7.97 27.33
N GLY A 123 -15.74 -7.16 28.34
CA GLY A 123 -15.28 -5.80 28.12
C GLY A 123 -14.04 -5.74 27.21
N SER A 124 -13.72 -4.56 26.68
CA SER A 124 -12.59 -4.38 25.76
C SER A 124 -11.31 -5.00 26.30
N PRO A 125 -10.63 -5.89 25.56
CA PRO A 125 -9.38 -6.51 26.01
C PRO A 125 -8.18 -5.56 25.93
N ARG A 126 -8.36 -4.37 25.35
CA ARG A 126 -7.29 -3.41 25.06
C ARG A 126 -7.66 -2.01 25.53
N THR A 127 -6.63 -1.26 25.92
CA THR A 127 -6.70 0.20 26.03
C THR A 127 -6.23 0.82 24.73
N TYR A 128 -6.95 1.82 24.23
CA TYR A 128 -6.57 2.57 23.03
C TYR A 128 -6.17 4.00 23.38
N TYR A 129 -5.12 4.52 22.75
CA TYR A 129 -4.61 5.86 22.96
C TYR A 129 -4.40 6.60 21.63
N VAL A 130 -4.37 7.93 21.69
CA VAL A 130 -3.86 8.80 20.62
C VAL A 130 -2.56 9.44 21.05
N GLY A 131 -1.53 9.38 20.20
CA GLY A 131 -0.26 10.07 20.47
C GLY A 131 -0.42 11.59 20.38
N VAL A 132 0.19 12.31 21.32
CA VAL A 132 0.21 13.79 21.36
C VAL A 132 1.65 14.30 21.46
N GLY A 133 1.97 15.37 20.71
CA GLY A 133 3.31 15.98 20.68
C GLY A 133 4.30 15.35 19.68
N THR A 134 5.45 16.00 19.50
CA THR A 134 6.62 15.43 18.81
C THR A 134 7.38 14.52 19.77
N ARG A 135 7.87 13.37 19.29
CA ARG A 135 8.82 12.56 20.08
C ARG A 135 10.03 13.43 20.42
N ASP A 136 10.21 13.74 21.70
CA ASP A 136 11.48 14.25 22.17
C ASP A 136 12.53 13.13 22.10
N ALA A 137 13.81 13.48 22.16
CA ALA A 137 14.93 12.55 22.01
C ALA A 137 15.07 11.49 23.14
N GLY A 138 14.01 11.28 23.94
CA GLY A 138 13.87 10.20 24.90
C GLY A 138 12.82 9.19 24.42
N ASP A 139 13.07 7.90 24.63
CA ASP A 139 12.30 6.78 24.10
C ASP A 139 10.82 6.66 24.57
N SER A 140 10.28 7.61 25.34
CA SER A 140 8.88 7.61 25.79
C SER A 140 7.96 8.43 24.86
N GLN A 141 6.73 7.95 24.68
CA GLN A 141 5.70 8.63 23.89
C GLN A 141 4.56 9.10 24.79
N THR A 142 4.28 10.41 24.77
CA THR A 142 3.09 10.95 25.44
C THR A 142 1.84 10.60 24.63
N ALA A 143 0.81 10.10 25.30
CA ALA A 143 -0.43 9.69 24.68
C ALA A 143 -1.64 10.00 25.58
N VAL A 144 -2.81 10.12 24.97
CA VAL A 144 -4.08 10.33 25.69
C VAL A 144 -4.94 9.09 25.55
N CYS A 145 -5.46 8.57 26.67
CA CYS A 145 -6.35 7.41 26.68
C CYS A 145 -7.70 7.75 26.02
N LEU A 146 -8.05 7.01 24.96
CA LEU A 146 -9.30 7.15 24.20
C LEU A 146 -10.36 6.15 24.65
N VAL A 147 -9.96 4.92 24.93
CA VAL A 147 -10.86 3.82 25.33
C VAL A 147 -10.15 2.99 26.39
N PRO A 148 -10.59 3.04 27.65
CA PRO A 148 -10.06 2.21 28.72
C PRO A 148 -10.30 0.71 28.47
N ARG A 149 -9.45 -0.13 29.04
CA ARG A 149 -9.69 -1.58 29.08
C ARG A 149 -10.94 -1.89 29.91
N GLY A 150 -11.67 -2.93 29.53
CA GLY A 150 -12.81 -3.44 30.29
C GLY A 150 -14.13 -2.73 30.03
N VAL A 151 -14.14 -1.66 29.22
CA VAL A 151 -15.40 -1.00 28.82
C VAL A 151 -16.29 -1.95 28.02
N GLU A 152 -17.61 -1.84 28.20
CA GLU A 152 -18.57 -2.65 27.48
C GLU A 152 -18.57 -2.35 25.97
N GLU A 153 -18.96 -3.35 25.17
CA GLU A 153 -19.20 -3.18 23.74
C GLU A 153 -20.26 -2.10 23.47
N GLY A 154 -20.01 -1.23 22.49
CA GLY A 154 -20.87 -0.06 22.24
C GLY A 154 -20.47 1.18 23.03
N PHE A 155 -19.40 1.11 23.83
CA PHE A 155 -18.80 2.25 24.52
C PHE A 155 -18.60 3.43 23.58
N THR A 156 -19.10 4.59 23.98
CA THR A 156 -18.92 5.86 23.28
C THR A 156 -18.44 6.89 24.28
N ALA A 157 -17.38 7.61 23.93
CA ALA A 157 -16.74 8.61 24.77
C ALA A 157 -16.42 9.86 23.97
N GLN A 158 -16.51 11.00 24.66
CA GLN A 158 -16.09 12.31 24.19
C GLN A 158 -15.04 12.83 25.18
N LEU A 159 -13.91 13.31 24.67
CA LEU A 159 -12.87 13.92 25.48
C LEU A 159 -13.18 15.41 25.60
N ASP A 160 -13.95 15.78 26.63
CA ASP A 160 -14.41 17.15 26.87
C ASP A 160 -13.37 18.02 27.60
N ASP A 161 -12.49 17.39 28.37
CA ASP A 161 -11.50 18.09 29.21
C ASP A 161 -10.18 18.41 28.48
N LEU A 162 -10.10 18.11 27.17
CA LEU A 162 -8.89 18.30 26.37
C LEU A 162 -9.21 18.92 25.00
N ASP A 163 -8.70 20.13 24.79
CA ASP A 163 -8.75 20.82 23.50
C ASP A 163 -7.61 20.36 22.60
N PHE A 164 -7.94 19.85 21.41
CA PHE A 164 -6.93 19.47 20.42
C PHE A 164 -6.86 20.51 19.30
N GLU A 165 -5.65 20.92 18.91
CA GLU A 165 -5.44 21.75 17.74
C GLU A 165 -5.20 20.90 16.49
N ALA A 166 -6.09 21.02 15.50
CA ALA A 166 -5.97 20.30 14.24
C ALA A 166 -5.75 21.26 13.07
N ARG A 167 -4.76 20.93 12.22
CA ARG A 167 -4.47 21.68 11.02
C ARG A 167 -5.53 21.43 9.92
N THR A 168 -5.98 22.49 9.27
CA THR A 168 -7.02 22.47 8.23
C THR A 168 -6.43 22.68 6.84
N ASN A 169 -7.14 22.19 5.82
CA ASN A 169 -6.77 22.21 4.40
C ASN A 169 -5.43 21.54 4.04
N GLN A 170 -4.79 20.90 5.02
CA GLN A 170 -3.64 20.03 4.87
C GLN A 170 -3.96 18.68 5.50
N PRO A 171 -3.31 17.60 5.07
CA PRO A 171 -3.50 16.30 5.69
C PRO A 171 -2.97 16.27 7.12
N VAL A 172 -3.75 15.70 8.03
CA VAL A 172 -3.38 15.43 9.42
C VAL A 172 -3.38 13.92 9.66
N ALA A 173 -2.43 13.46 10.48
CA ALA A 173 -2.31 12.06 10.87
C ALA A 173 -2.47 11.93 12.39
N PHE A 174 -3.32 11.01 12.81
CA PHE A 174 -3.56 10.65 14.20
C PHE A 174 -2.89 9.29 14.44
N GLN A 175 -1.82 9.27 15.24
CA GLN A 175 -1.16 8.03 15.63
C GLN A 175 -1.99 7.34 16.72
N ILE A 176 -2.52 6.16 16.42
CA ILE A 176 -3.27 5.36 17.40
C ILE A 176 -2.35 4.30 17.99
N LEU A 177 -2.45 4.09 19.30
CA LEU A 177 -1.68 3.11 20.06
C LEU A 177 -2.67 2.16 20.74
N ALA A 178 -2.33 0.88 20.83
CA ALA A 178 -3.13 -0.11 21.53
C ALA A 178 -2.27 -0.88 22.53
N SER A 179 -2.71 -0.96 23.78
CA SER A 179 -2.08 -1.78 24.81
C SER A 179 -2.99 -2.93 25.22
N SER A 180 -2.39 -4.10 25.44
CA SER A 180 -3.06 -5.29 25.99
C SER A 180 -2.50 -5.71 27.36
N THR A 181 -1.48 -5.02 27.85
CA THR A 181 -0.83 -5.24 29.15
C THR A 181 -1.17 -4.16 30.16
N ARG A 182 -1.30 -2.91 29.71
CA ARG A 182 -1.54 -1.77 30.59
C ARG A 182 -2.97 -1.81 31.15
N THR A 183 -3.10 -1.48 32.43
CA THR A 183 -4.37 -1.52 33.17
C THR A 183 -4.49 -0.29 34.05
N GLY A 184 -5.71 0.20 34.26
CA GLY A 184 -5.99 1.29 35.20
C GLY A 184 -5.92 2.71 34.64
N ASP A 185 -5.58 2.91 33.36
CA ASP A 185 -5.66 4.26 32.76
C ASP A 185 -7.11 4.64 32.46
N GLU A 186 -7.48 5.86 32.85
CA GLU A 186 -8.83 6.41 32.70
C GLU A 186 -9.01 7.17 31.37
N LEU A 187 -10.26 7.34 30.93
CA LEU A 187 -10.57 8.11 29.72
C LEU A 187 -10.03 9.54 29.83
N GLY A 188 -9.36 10.03 28.80
CA GLY A 188 -8.80 11.39 28.76
C GLY A 188 -7.50 11.56 29.55
N GLN A 189 -7.05 10.54 30.29
CA GLN A 189 -5.80 10.59 31.02
C GLN A 189 -4.61 10.71 30.05
N VAL A 190 -3.76 11.72 30.27
CA VAL A 190 -2.47 11.86 29.60
C VAL A 190 -1.47 10.94 30.29
N VAL A 191 -0.83 10.07 29.52
CA VAL A 191 0.10 9.05 30.01
C VAL A 191 1.41 9.09 29.22
N GLU A 192 2.51 8.74 29.89
CA GLU A 192 3.76 8.39 29.21
C GLU A 192 3.81 6.87 28.97
N LEU A 193 4.07 6.51 27.72
CA LEU A 193 4.20 5.13 27.28
C LEU A 193 5.68 4.86 26.96
N SER A 194 6.26 3.88 27.65
CA SER A 194 7.60 3.38 27.39
C SER A 194 7.61 2.37 26.23
N PRO A 195 8.76 2.09 25.59
CA PRO A 195 8.86 1.06 24.56
C PRO A 195 8.36 -0.29 25.07
N GLY A 196 7.33 -0.85 24.41
CA GLY A 196 6.70 -2.12 24.80
C GLY A 196 5.37 -1.98 25.55
N ASP A 197 5.04 -0.80 26.08
CA ASP A 197 3.75 -0.58 26.78
C ASP A 197 2.55 -0.64 25.83
N ALA A 198 2.74 -0.23 24.59
CA ALA A 198 1.70 -0.21 23.57
C ALA A 198 2.27 -0.51 22.18
N THR A 199 1.42 -1.05 21.31
CA THR A 199 1.71 -1.27 19.90
C THR A 199 1.10 -0.16 19.07
N GLU A 200 1.86 0.40 18.13
CA GLU A 200 1.36 1.35 17.15
C GLU A 200 0.40 0.67 16.16
N LEU A 201 -0.79 1.24 16.01
CA LEU A 201 -1.72 0.88 14.95
C LEU A 201 -1.44 1.74 13.70
N PRO A 202 -1.90 1.31 12.51
CA PRO A 202 -1.85 2.16 11.33
C PRO A 202 -2.45 3.55 11.61
N PRO A 203 -1.74 4.65 11.31
CA PRO A 203 -2.20 5.98 11.64
C PRO A 203 -3.48 6.31 10.85
N ILE A 204 -4.39 7.04 11.48
CA ILE A 204 -5.58 7.53 10.82
C ILE A 204 -5.28 8.86 10.15
N ARG A 205 -5.48 8.95 8.84
CA ARG A 205 -5.16 10.15 8.05
C ARG A 205 -6.45 10.78 7.52
N THR A 206 -6.57 12.09 7.66
CA THR A 206 -7.73 12.83 7.14
C THR A 206 -7.34 14.24 6.71
N VAL A 207 -8.21 14.90 5.95
CA VAL A 207 -8.06 16.32 5.57
C VAL A 207 -9.26 17.09 6.11
N LEU A 208 -9.01 17.95 7.10
CA LEU A 208 -10.05 18.80 7.69
C LEU A 208 -10.26 20.03 6.79
N ARG A 209 -11.31 20.03 5.96
CA ARG A 209 -11.56 21.13 5.00
C ARG A 209 -12.31 22.30 5.64
N LYS A 210 -11.82 23.53 5.45
CA LYS A 210 -12.55 24.80 5.72
C LYS A 210 -13.00 25.44 4.40
N ARG A 211 -14.21 26.04 4.37
CA ARG A 211 -14.79 26.67 3.16
C ARG A 211 -14.34 28.11 2.88
N LYS A 212 -13.73 28.82 3.84
CA LYS A 212 -13.31 30.24 3.70
C LYS A 212 -11.79 30.39 3.92
N LYS A 213 -11.14 31.17 3.05
CA LYS A 213 -9.68 31.39 2.95
C LYS A 213 -9.08 32.34 4.01
N SER A 214 -9.87 32.93 4.91
CA SER A 214 -9.40 34.07 5.76
C SER A 214 -9.37 33.80 7.27
N GLN A 215 -9.42 32.56 7.73
CA GLN A 215 -9.21 32.22 9.14
C GLN A 215 -8.01 31.26 9.26
N THR A 216 -7.31 31.36 10.38
CA THR A 216 -6.14 30.55 10.78
C THR A 216 -6.25 29.09 10.35
N ASP A 217 -5.11 28.53 9.89
CA ASP A 217 -4.97 27.15 9.40
C ASP A 217 -5.16 26.08 10.48
N VAL A 218 -5.48 26.47 11.71
CA VAL A 218 -5.71 25.59 12.86
C VAL A 218 -7.17 25.70 13.31
N VAL A 219 -7.74 24.61 13.80
CA VAL A 219 -9.07 24.56 14.42
C VAL A 219 -9.01 23.75 15.69
N SER A 220 -9.62 24.26 16.76
CA SER A 220 -9.78 23.52 18.02
C SER A 220 -10.89 22.49 17.87
N VAL A 221 -10.60 21.24 18.23
CA VAL A 221 -11.52 20.12 18.10
C VAL A 221 -11.55 19.26 19.36
N ASN A 222 -12.73 18.70 19.64
CA ASN A 222 -12.88 17.60 20.59
C ASN A 222 -12.77 16.27 19.85
N LEU A 223 -12.09 15.31 20.46
CA LEU A 223 -12.01 13.94 19.96
C LEU A 223 -13.13 13.10 20.55
N HIS A 224 -13.69 12.24 19.70
CA HIS A 224 -14.71 11.29 20.07
C HIS A 224 -14.26 9.90 19.65
N ALA A 225 -14.52 8.93 20.52
CA ALA A 225 -14.21 7.53 20.29
C ALA A 225 -15.44 6.66 20.53
N ARG A 226 -15.62 5.65 19.68
CA ARG A 226 -16.61 4.60 19.88
C ARG A 226 -16.01 3.24 19.61
N LEU A 227 -16.13 2.34 20.57
CA LEU A 227 -15.82 0.93 20.38
C LEU A 227 -17.10 0.20 19.98
N THR A 228 -17.17 -0.28 18.75
CA THR A 228 -18.36 -0.97 18.25
C THR A 228 -18.48 -2.39 18.84
N GLU A 229 -19.66 -2.97 18.73
CA GLU A 229 -19.95 -4.36 19.15
C GLU A 229 -19.12 -5.44 18.44
N ILE A 230 -18.48 -5.08 17.33
CA ILE A 230 -17.58 -5.97 16.58
C ILE A 230 -16.10 -5.68 16.85
N GLY A 231 -15.80 -4.89 17.90
CA GLY A 231 -14.43 -4.56 18.30
C GLY A 231 -13.71 -3.56 17.38
N THR A 232 -14.45 -2.78 16.59
CA THR A 232 -13.86 -1.73 15.74
C THR A 232 -13.85 -0.40 16.47
N LEU A 233 -12.71 0.30 16.43
CA LEU A 233 -12.60 1.67 16.95
C LEU A 233 -13.03 2.69 15.89
N ASP A 234 -14.14 3.37 16.13
CA ASP A 234 -14.58 4.55 15.38
C ASP A 234 -14.05 5.82 16.05
N LEU A 235 -13.47 6.72 15.26
CA LEU A 235 -12.99 8.01 15.75
C LEU A 235 -13.57 9.15 14.91
N TRP A 236 -13.91 10.27 15.54
CA TRP A 236 -14.28 11.51 14.86
C TRP A 236 -13.84 12.72 15.69
N CYS A 237 -13.68 13.86 15.03
CA CYS A 237 -13.42 15.13 15.70
C CYS A 237 -14.55 16.12 15.43
N SER A 238 -14.93 16.93 16.43
CA SER A 238 -15.92 18.01 16.30
C SER A 238 -15.29 19.36 16.62
N GLU A 239 -15.57 20.36 15.80
CA GLU A 239 -15.15 21.75 16.04
C GLU A 239 -15.82 22.29 17.30
N ILE A 240 -15.03 22.83 18.26
CA ILE A 240 -15.52 23.33 19.55
C ILE A 240 -16.49 24.50 19.35
N ASP A 241 -16.07 25.52 18.59
CA ASP A 241 -16.87 26.72 18.30
C ASP A 241 -17.77 26.59 17.05
N GLY A 242 -17.96 25.35 16.57
CA GLY A 242 -18.58 25.08 15.28
C GLY A 242 -19.66 24.00 15.33
N ARG A 243 -20.26 23.75 14.17
CA ARG A 243 -21.19 22.62 13.95
C ARG A 243 -20.58 21.52 13.09
N ARG A 244 -19.26 21.55 12.89
CA ARG A 244 -18.57 20.65 11.97
C ARG A 244 -18.07 19.44 12.72
N SER A 245 -18.24 18.28 12.11
CA SER A 245 -17.69 17.01 12.57
C SER A 245 -17.01 16.32 11.40
N TRP A 246 -15.85 15.73 11.66
CA TRP A 246 -15.06 14.99 10.68
C TRP A 246 -14.81 13.59 11.19
N ARG A 247 -15.32 12.59 10.46
CA ARG A 247 -15.02 11.19 10.77
C ARG A 247 -13.57 10.88 10.39
N LEU A 248 -12.85 10.30 11.33
CA LEU A 248 -11.49 9.82 11.14
C LEU A 248 -11.59 8.38 10.60
N GLN A 249 -11.13 8.15 9.38
CA GLN A 249 -11.23 6.85 8.72
C GLN A 249 -9.85 6.25 8.51
N PHE A 250 -9.69 4.98 8.86
CA PHE A 250 -8.50 4.22 8.48
C PHE A 250 -8.35 4.24 6.97
N ASP A 251 -7.13 4.49 6.49
CA ASP A 251 -6.82 4.31 5.09
C ASP A 251 -6.80 2.81 4.78
N VAL A 252 -7.96 2.27 4.39
CA VAL A 252 -8.12 0.85 4.09
C VAL A 252 -7.27 0.43 2.89
N ARG A 253 -6.78 1.35 2.05
CA ARG A 253 -5.95 0.98 0.89
C ARG A 253 -4.54 0.54 1.26
N SER A 254 -4.06 0.92 2.45
CA SER A 254 -2.87 0.29 3.04
C SER A 254 -3.18 -1.08 3.69
N ALA A 255 -4.46 -1.37 3.98
CA ALA A 255 -4.90 -2.62 4.59
C ALA A 255 -5.39 -3.70 3.60
N VAL A 256 -5.83 -3.36 2.38
CA VAL A 256 -6.12 -4.37 1.32
C VAL A 256 -4.83 -4.87 0.63
N GLN A 257 -3.68 -4.38 1.06
CA GLN A 257 -2.34 -4.85 0.67
C GLN A 257 -1.68 -5.51 1.88
N THR A 258 -2.24 -6.63 2.35
CA THR A 258 -1.78 -7.40 3.52
C THR A 258 -0.41 -8.09 3.35
N ASP A 259 0.34 -7.80 2.28
CA ASP A 259 1.76 -8.15 2.15
C ASP A 259 2.71 -6.95 2.19
N ILE A 260 2.20 -5.72 2.37
CA ILE A 260 3.01 -4.60 2.83
C ILE A 260 2.97 -4.63 4.36
N ALA A 261 3.60 -5.66 4.94
CA ALA A 261 4.03 -5.59 6.32
C ALA A 261 4.76 -4.25 6.48
N ALA A 262 4.26 -3.44 7.42
CA ALA A 262 4.83 -2.18 7.90
C ALA A 262 6.29 -1.99 7.48
N HIS A 263 6.52 -1.49 6.26
CA HIS A 263 7.77 -0.82 5.94
C HIS A 263 7.61 0.58 6.50
N GLN A 264 7.76 0.61 7.83
CA GLN A 264 8.38 1.66 8.62
C GLN A 264 9.04 2.71 7.72
N SER A 265 8.49 3.93 7.76
CA SER A 265 9.20 5.22 7.96
C SER A 265 10.47 5.54 7.16
N ALA A 266 10.92 4.73 6.21
CA ALA A 266 12.15 4.97 5.43
C ALA A 266 11.96 6.07 4.37
N ALA A 267 10.75 6.20 3.79
CA ALA A 267 10.43 7.27 2.85
C ALA A 267 10.25 8.64 3.55
N GLU A 268 9.80 8.64 4.81
CA GLU A 268 9.62 9.86 5.61
C GLU A 268 10.95 10.33 6.26
N SER A 269 11.89 9.42 6.54
CA SER A 269 13.21 9.72 7.13
C SER A 269 14.32 10.03 6.11
N GLN A 270 14.13 9.75 4.82
CA GLN A 270 15.13 10.04 3.79
C GLN A 270 14.81 11.33 3.01
N GLY A 271 15.47 12.42 3.41
CA GLY A 271 15.63 13.62 2.58
C GLY A 271 14.70 14.77 2.94
N TYR A 272 14.80 15.25 4.18
CA TYR A 272 14.38 16.62 4.47
C TYR A 272 15.28 17.58 3.69
N VAL A 273 14.66 18.38 2.83
CA VAL A 273 15.27 19.60 2.30
C VAL A 273 15.01 20.69 3.31
N ASP A 274 16.05 21.46 3.65
CA ASP A 274 15.91 22.58 4.58
C ASP A 274 14.92 23.62 4.04
N GLU A 275 14.33 24.39 4.95
CA GLU A 275 13.25 25.31 4.59
C GLU A 275 13.73 26.47 3.70
N ALA A 276 15.00 26.86 3.79
CA ALA A 276 15.56 27.91 2.93
C ALA A 276 15.67 27.43 1.48
N THR A 277 16.14 26.20 1.25
CA THR A 277 16.18 25.58 -0.07
C THR A 277 14.78 25.36 -0.64
N TRP A 278 13.81 24.98 0.20
CA TRP A 278 12.42 24.92 -0.23
C TRP A 278 11.89 26.29 -0.64
N GLN A 279 12.14 27.33 0.14
CA GLN A 279 11.64 28.68 -0.16
C GLN A 279 12.19 29.19 -1.50
N GLN A 280 13.44 28.86 -1.84
CA GLN A 280 13.99 29.12 -3.17
C GLN A 280 13.21 28.36 -4.26
N CYS A 281 12.94 27.07 -4.06
CA CYS A 281 12.15 26.27 -5.01
C CYS A 281 10.73 26.83 -5.20
N ALA A 282 10.04 27.16 -4.11
CA ALA A 282 8.71 27.75 -4.13
C ALA A 282 8.71 29.08 -4.91
N THR A 283 9.71 29.94 -4.69
CA THR A 283 9.88 31.20 -5.43
C THR A 283 10.05 30.96 -6.93
N LEU A 284 10.84 29.97 -7.33
CA LEU A 284 11.03 29.63 -8.75
C LEU A 284 9.74 29.13 -9.42
N ILE A 285 8.93 28.36 -8.69
CA ILE A 285 7.62 27.88 -9.17
C ILE A 285 6.64 29.06 -9.27
N GLU A 286 6.58 29.94 -8.27
CA GLU A 286 5.75 31.15 -8.25
C GLU A 286 6.12 32.11 -9.41
N GLN A 287 7.40 32.36 -9.63
CA GLN A 287 7.88 33.21 -10.74
C GLN A 287 7.54 32.66 -12.13
N THR A 288 7.27 31.35 -12.23
CA THR A 288 6.87 30.71 -13.49
C THR A 288 5.34 30.65 -13.63
N PHE A 289 4.63 30.14 -12.61
CA PHE A 289 3.20 29.84 -12.69
C PHE A 289 2.28 30.82 -11.94
N GLY A 290 2.81 31.62 -11.01
CA GLY A 290 2.05 32.63 -10.27
C GLY A 290 1.46 33.71 -11.17
N PRO A 291 0.45 34.47 -10.71
CA PRO A 291 -0.26 35.45 -11.52
C PRO A 291 0.68 36.49 -12.16
N GLU A 292 1.64 36.99 -11.40
CA GLU A 292 2.68 37.95 -11.84
C GLU A 292 3.97 37.28 -12.33
N GLY A 293 3.94 35.96 -12.54
CA GLY A 293 5.12 35.21 -12.99
C GLY A 293 5.40 35.42 -14.48
N HIS A 294 6.62 35.86 -14.82
CA HIS A 294 7.06 36.10 -16.20
C HIS A 294 8.11 35.11 -16.71
N ASP A 295 8.58 34.20 -15.85
CA ASP A 295 9.66 33.30 -16.20
C ASP A 295 9.23 32.23 -17.22
N LYS A 296 10.12 31.94 -18.18
CA LYS A 296 9.88 30.91 -19.18
C LYS A 296 9.96 29.50 -18.54
N PRO A 297 8.97 28.62 -18.78
CA PRO A 297 8.88 27.30 -18.13
C PRO A 297 9.93 26.29 -18.60
N ALA A 298 10.59 26.54 -19.74
CA ALA A 298 11.54 25.60 -20.34
C ALA A 298 12.73 25.25 -19.44
N ARG A 299 13.21 26.22 -18.64
CA ARG A 299 14.40 26.05 -17.78
C ARG A 299 14.08 25.75 -16.32
N LEU A 300 12.79 25.64 -15.95
CA LEU A 300 12.37 25.50 -14.55
C LEU A 300 13.00 24.28 -13.86
N VAL A 301 12.96 23.09 -14.49
CA VAL A 301 13.57 21.87 -13.90
C VAL A 301 15.06 22.04 -13.63
N LYS A 302 15.79 22.70 -14.54
CA LYS A 302 17.23 22.96 -14.39
C LYS A 302 17.50 23.92 -13.22
N ARG A 303 16.66 24.96 -13.08
CA ARG A 303 16.76 25.93 -11.97
C ARG A 303 16.43 25.28 -10.63
N LEU A 304 15.39 24.45 -10.57
CA LEU A 304 15.07 23.66 -9.38
C LEU A 304 16.22 22.73 -9.01
N ALA A 305 16.81 22.01 -9.97
CA ALA A 305 17.94 21.13 -9.70
C ALA A 305 19.17 21.88 -9.17
N ALA A 306 19.42 23.09 -9.68
CA ALA A 306 20.48 23.95 -9.18
C ALA A 306 20.20 24.45 -7.75
N ALA A 307 18.97 24.87 -7.45
CA ALA A 307 18.58 25.29 -6.10
C ALA A 307 18.67 24.15 -5.08
N ILE A 308 18.26 22.94 -5.47
CA ILE A 308 18.28 21.75 -4.61
C ILE A 308 19.71 21.18 -4.44
N GLY A 309 20.64 21.53 -5.33
CA GLY A 309 22.00 20.97 -5.33
C GLY A 309 22.07 19.50 -5.75
N ALA A 310 20.99 18.95 -6.33
CA ALA A 310 20.92 17.55 -6.76
C ALA A 310 20.18 17.40 -8.09
N GLY A 311 20.62 16.43 -8.90
CA GLY A 311 19.93 16.05 -10.13
C GLY A 311 18.51 15.56 -9.86
N ARG A 312 17.58 15.81 -10.78
CA ARG A 312 16.14 15.54 -10.60
C ARG A 312 15.78 14.11 -10.20
N ASN A 313 16.59 13.13 -10.61
CA ASN A 313 16.36 11.71 -10.29
C ASN A 313 16.69 11.39 -8.82
N ASN A 314 17.41 12.28 -8.12
CA ASN A 314 17.80 12.13 -6.73
C ASN A 314 16.92 12.93 -5.76
N TRP A 315 15.86 13.58 -6.25
CA TRP A 315 14.95 14.35 -5.39
C TRP A 315 14.14 13.41 -4.48
N PRO A 316 14.09 13.68 -3.17
CA PRO A 316 13.36 12.85 -2.22
C PRO A 316 11.84 12.99 -2.40
N ALA A 317 11.11 11.95 -2.02
CA ALA A 317 9.67 11.90 -2.20
C ALA A 317 8.93 13.03 -1.45
N SER A 318 9.39 13.38 -0.25
CA SER A 318 8.86 14.49 0.56
C SER A 318 8.91 15.84 -0.18
N LEU A 319 10.06 16.19 -0.75
CA LEU A 319 10.24 17.40 -1.57
C LEU A 319 9.33 17.35 -2.80
N LEU A 320 9.25 16.20 -3.47
CA LEU A 320 8.38 16.04 -4.63
C LEU A 320 6.92 16.30 -4.26
N ARG A 321 6.42 15.85 -3.11
CA ARG A 321 5.05 16.17 -2.68
C ARG A 321 4.84 17.65 -2.37
N ARG A 322 5.83 18.36 -1.82
CA ARG A 322 5.77 19.83 -1.68
C ARG A 322 5.71 20.53 -3.05
N ILE A 323 6.53 20.09 -4.02
CA ILE A 323 6.49 20.59 -5.40
C ILE A 323 5.09 20.38 -6.00
N TRP A 324 4.51 19.19 -5.82
CA TRP A 324 3.14 18.90 -6.27
C TRP A 324 2.12 19.88 -5.65
N GLU A 325 2.20 20.11 -4.33
CA GLU A 325 1.29 21.02 -3.62
C GLU A 325 1.37 22.44 -4.19
N SER A 326 2.59 22.96 -4.37
CA SER A 326 2.81 24.30 -4.95
C SER A 326 2.27 24.39 -6.39
N LEU A 327 2.49 23.38 -7.23
CA LEU A 327 1.97 23.35 -8.60
C LEU A 327 0.44 23.31 -8.65
N MET A 328 -0.20 22.57 -7.74
CA MET A 328 -1.66 22.48 -7.66
C MET A 328 -2.27 23.78 -7.13
N LEU A 329 -1.62 24.48 -6.20
CA LEU A 329 -2.03 25.82 -5.76
C LEU A 329 -1.96 26.83 -6.91
N LEU A 330 -0.98 26.69 -7.80
CA LEU A 330 -0.73 27.56 -8.95
C LEU A 330 -1.28 26.98 -10.26
N GLU A 331 -2.31 26.13 -10.20
CA GLU A 331 -2.90 25.46 -11.36
C GLU A 331 -3.28 26.44 -12.48
N ALA A 332 -3.82 27.60 -12.15
CA ALA A 332 -4.22 28.62 -13.11
C ALA A 332 -3.06 29.06 -14.03
N GLY A 333 -1.82 29.01 -13.54
CA GLY A 333 -0.61 29.35 -14.28
C GLY A 333 -0.36 28.50 -15.52
N ARG A 334 -0.90 27.28 -15.57
CA ARG A 334 -0.78 26.42 -16.76
C ARG A 334 -1.51 27.01 -17.98
N ARG A 335 -2.49 27.90 -17.76
CA ARG A 335 -3.28 28.51 -18.83
C ARG A 335 -2.51 29.56 -19.64
N LYS A 336 -1.39 30.08 -19.12
CA LYS A 336 -0.60 31.17 -19.74
C LYS A 336 -0.14 30.85 -21.16
N SER A 337 0.30 29.63 -21.43
CA SER A 337 0.66 29.16 -22.79
C SER A 337 0.77 27.63 -22.84
N GLU A 338 0.80 27.06 -24.04
CA GLU A 338 1.03 25.62 -24.25
C GLU A 338 2.33 25.13 -23.59
N SER A 339 3.39 25.95 -23.62
CA SER A 339 4.67 25.61 -22.97
C SER A 339 4.58 25.60 -21.44
N HIS A 340 3.71 26.41 -20.84
CA HIS A 340 3.44 26.36 -19.41
C HIS A 340 2.69 25.10 -19.04
N GLU A 341 1.62 24.76 -19.77
CA GLU A 341 0.86 23.53 -19.48
C GLU A 341 1.71 22.28 -19.68
N THR A 342 2.47 22.18 -20.77
CA THR A 342 3.38 21.07 -21.02
C THR A 342 4.35 20.87 -19.84
N ARG A 343 4.97 21.96 -19.36
CA ARG A 343 5.88 21.88 -18.20
C ARG A 343 5.16 21.56 -16.90
N TRP A 344 3.97 22.11 -16.69
CA TRP A 344 3.17 21.90 -15.50
C TRP A 344 2.73 20.43 -15.38
N LEU A 345 2.17 19.86 -16.45
CA LEU A 345 1.78 18.43 -16.51
C LEU A 345 2.98 17.52 -16.26
N ASN A 346 4.11 17.84 -16.89
CA ASN A 346 5.36 17.10 -16.69
C ASN A 346 5.77 17.10 -15.21
N LEU A 347 5.83 18.27 -14.57
CA LEU A 347 6.26 18.39 -13.18
C LEU A 347 5.23 17.80 -12.21
N VAL A 348 3.93 17.97 -12.42
CA VAL A 348 2.88 17.35 -11.59
C VAL A 348 3.00 15.83 -11.62
N GLY A 349 3.07 15.23 -12.81
CA GLY A 349 3.26 13.78 -12.93
C GLY A 349 4.59 13.31 -12.32
N PHE A 350 5.68 14.06 -12.56
CA PHE A 350 6.99 13.75 -11.97
C PHE A 350 6.91 13.79 -10.44
N SER A 351 6.31 14.82 -9.88
CA SER A 351 6.22 15.09 -8.44
C SER A 351 5.31 14.12 -7.68
N LEU A 352 4.40 13.42 -8.38
CA LEU A 352 3.45 12.49 -7.78
C LEU A 352 3.78 11.01 -8.03
N ARG A 353 4.73 10.68 -8.90
CA ARG A 353 5.09 9.28 -9.21
C ARG A 353 5.50 8.48 -7.94
N PRO A 354 5.18 7.18 -7.85
CA PRO A 354 4.36 6.35 -8.76
C PRO A 354 2.83 6.51 -8.59
N GLY A 355 2.37 7.53 -7.85
CA GLY A 355 0.98 7.71 -7.43
C GLY A 355 0.65 7.11 -6.06
N TYR A 356 1.65 6.56 -5.37
CA TYR A 356 1.56 5.96 -4.04
C TYR A 356 2.95 5.95 -3.37
N GLY A 357 3.03 5.52 -2.12
CA GLY A 357 4.29 5.33 -1.39
C GLY A 357 4.57 6.36 -0.29
N LEU A 358 3.87 7.50 -0.31
CA LEU A 358 3.81 8.43 0.82
C LEU A 358 2.39 8.60 1.33
N ALA A 359 2.32 9.10 2.56
CA ALA A 359 1.07 9.51 3.17
C ALA A 359 0.24 10.40 2.25
N VAL A 360 -1.04 10.02 2.08
CA VAL A 360 -2.06 10.89 1.45
C VAL A 360 -1.88 11.02 -0.07
N ASP A 361 -1.06 10.16 -0.67
CA ASP A 361 -0.88 10.11 -2.13
C ASP A 361 -2.17 9.76 -2.88
N ASP A 362 -3.03 8.95 -2.29
CA ASP A 362 -4.38 8.63 -2.77
C ASP A 362 -5.25 9.89 -2.93
N TRP A 363 -5.20 10.81 -1.96
CA TRP A 363 -5.86 12.12 -2.09
C TRP A 363 -5.19 12.99 -3.16
N ARG A 364 -3.85 13.02 -3.24
CA ARG A 364 -3.12 13.79 -4.27
C ARG A 364 -3.44 13.31 -5.68
N VAL A 365 -3.55 11.99 -5.85
CA VAL A 365 -3.99 11.37 -7.11
C VAL A 365 -5.43 11.77 -7.42
N ALA A 366 -6.34 11.74 -6.44
CA ALA A 366 -7.72 12.18 -6.63
C ALA A 366 -7.82 13.67 -7.00
N GLN A 367 -7.02 14.55 -6.39
CA GLN A 367 -6.98 15.97 -6.77
C GLN A 367 -6.41 16.17 -8.18
N THR A 368 -5.35 15.46 -8.53
CA THR A 368 -4.75 15.48 -9.88
C THR A 368 -5.77 15.01 -10.92
N TRP A 369 -6.49 13.92 -10.64
CA TRP A 369 -7.58 13.40 -11.46
C TRP A 369 -8.65 14.47 -11.72
N ASN A 370 -9.19 15.08 -10.67
CA ASN A 370 -10.24 16.09 -10.78
C ASN A 370 -9.81 17.34 -11.56
N THR A 371 -8.53 17.66 -11.53
CA THR A 371 -7.95 18.85 -12.15
C THR A 371 -7.61 18.66 -13.62
N VAL A 372 -7.09 17.49 -13.99
CA VAL A 372 -6.49 17.26 -15.31
C VAL A 372 -7.38 16.42 -16.22
N GLN A 373 -8.14 15.45 -15.68
CA GLN A 373 -8.84 14.48 -16.52
C GLN A 373 -9.89 15.15 -17.41
N GLY A 374 -9.73 14.98 -18.73
CA GLY A 374 -10.58 15.60 -19.74
C GLY A 374 -10.51 17.13 -19.80
N LYS A 375 -9.51 17.75 -19.14
CA LYS A 375 -9.43 19.20 -18.91
C LYS A 375 -8.09 19.80 -19.35
N LEU A 376 -7.42 19.24 -20.37
CA LEU A 376 -6.25 19.89 -20.97
C LEU A 376 -6.67 21.28 -21.48
N VAL A 377 -5.87 22.31 -21.19
CA VAL A 377 -6.18 23.70 -21.53
C VAL A 377 -5.85 23.98 -23.00
N HIS A 378 -4.69 23.51 -23.45
CA HIS A 378 -4.16 23.70 -24.79
C HIS A 378 -4.25 22.38 -25.57
N PRO A 379 -4.74 22.40 -26.83
CA PRO A 379 -4.91 21.19 -27.64
C PRO A 379 -3.60 20.70 -28.28
N GLY A 380 -2.45 21.17 -27.81
CA GLY A 380 -1.14 20.90 -28.39
C GLY A 380 -0.69 19.44 -28.25
N ALA A 381 0.07 18.95 -29.22
CA ALA A 381 0.64 17.59 -29.17
C ALA A 381 1.56 17.39 -27.96
N GLY A 382 2.29 18.44 -27.56
CA GLY A 382 3.13 18.41 -26.36
C GLY A 382 2.31 18.22 -25.07
N CYS A 383 1.19 18.93 -24.94
CA CYS A 383 0.28 18.79 -23.79
C CYS A 383 -0.38 17.42 -23.72
N ARG A 384 -0.80 16.85 -24.87
CA ARG A 384 -1.33 15.47 -24.91
C ARG A 384 -0.30 14.45 -24.47
N ALA A 385 0.92 14.53 -25.01
CA ALA A 385 2.00 13.61 -24.66
C ALA A 385 2.34 13.68 -23.17
N GLU A 386 2.50 14.88 -22.61
CA GLU A 386 2.75 15.04 -21.17
C GLU A 386 1.56 14.63 -20.29
N GLY A 387 0.32 14.77 -20.79
CA GLY A 387 -0.86 14.23 -20.15
C GLY A 387 -0.80 12.70 -20.02
N TRP A 388 -0.41 11.99 -21.09
CA TRP A 388 -0.24 10.54 -21.03
C TRP A 388 0.94 10.12 -20.15
N ILE A 389 2.05 10.86 -20.19
CA ILE A 389 3.20 10.65 -19.31
C ILE A 389 2.79 10.81 -17.84
N LEU A 390 1.99 11.84 -17.51
CA LEU A 390 1.45 12.05 -16.17
C LEU A 390 0.63 10.83 -15.73
N TRP A 391 -0.34 10.38 -16.53
CA TRP A 391 -1.18 9.23 -16.16
C TRP A 391 -0.37 7.94 -16.03
N ARG A 392 0.63 7.73 -16.89
CA ARG A 392 1.57 6.61 -16.80
C ARG A 392 2.33 6.64 -15.47
N ARG A 393 2.86 7.81 -15.09
CA ARG A 393 3.64 8.01 -13.85
C ARG A 393 2.83 7.78 -12.59
N ILE A 394 1.51 8.01 -12.60
CA ILE A 394 0.67 7.83 -11.41
C ILE A 394 -0.28 6.64 -11.52
N GLY A 395 -0.11 5.78 -12.53
CA GLY A 395 -1.03 4.69 -12.85
C GLY A 395 -1.32 3.77 -11.67
N GLY A 396 -0.31 3.49 -10.83
CA GLY A 396 -0.49 2.64 -9.65
C GLY A 396 -1.34 3.24 -8.54
N GLY A 397 -1.52 4.57 -8.51
CA GLY A 397 -2.45 5.24 -7.61
C GLY A 397 -3.89 5.35 -8.15
N LEU A 398 -4.10 5.05 -9.44
CA LEU A 398 -5.42 5.11 -10.06
C LEU A 398 -6.25 3.85 -9.73
N SER A 399 -7.53 4.04 -9.46
CA SER A 399 -8.49 2.93 -9.37
C SER A 399 -8.71 2.25 -10.73
N ALA A 400 -9.22 1.02 -10.73
CA ALA A 400 -9.52 0.28 -11.97
C ALA A 400 -10.44 1.07 -12.92
N GLY A 401 -11.47 1.74 -12.39
CA GLY A 401 -12.36 2.58 -13.20
C GLY A 401 -11.65 3.79 -13.81
N GLN A 402 -10.71 4.40 -13.09
CA GLN A 402 -9.91 5.51 -13.62
C GLN A 402 -8.92 5.04 -14.70
N GLN A 403 -8.28 3.89 -14.51
CA GLN A 403 -7.42 3.31 -15.54
C GLN A 403 -8.20 2.99 -16.81
N GLN A 404 -9.39 2.40 -16.69
CA GLN A 404 -10.28 2.17 -17.83
C GLN A 404 -10.66 3.49 -18.52
N ALA A 405 -11.03 4.52 -17.76
CA ALA A 405 -11.42 5.81 -18.31
C ALA A 405 -10.28 6.54 -19.05
N VAL A 406 -9.01 6.31 -18.67
CA VAL A 406 -7.85 6.82 -19.40
C VAL A 406 -7.54 5.98 -20.64
N ALA A 407 -7.76 4.67 -20.58
CA ALA A 407 -7.52 3.76 -21.72
C ALA A 407 -8.58 3.91 -22.82
N GLU A 408 -9.86 4.03 -22.47
CA GLU A 408 -10.99 3.94 -23.41
C GLU A 408 -10.87 4.85 -24.64
N PRO A 409 -10.51 6.15 -24.51
CA PRO A 409 -10.37 7.04 -25.66
C PRO A 409 -9.23 6.65 -26.61
N LEU A 410 -8.27 5.85 -26.13
CA LEU A 410 -7.09 5.41 -26.89
C LEU A 410 -7.34 4.07 -27.59
N LEU A 411 -8.18 3.19 -27.02
CA LEU A 411 -8.44 1.86 -27.59
C LEU A 411 -9.04 1.93 -29.01
N GLY A 412 -9.94 2.88 -29.27
CA GLY A 412 -10.53 3.09 -30.60
C GLY A 412 -9.47 3.40 -31.68
N PRO A 413 -8.67 4.46 -31.53
CA PRO A 413 -7.54 4.77 -32.42
C PRO A 413 -6.56 3.61 -32.60
N VAL A 414 -6.22 2.91 -31.53
CA VAL A 414 -5.31 1.75 -31.55
C VAL A 414 -5.86 0.61 -32.42
N ARG A 415 -7.14 0.26 -32.25
CA ARG A 415 -7.84 -0.72 -33.10
C ARG A 415 -7.90 -0.28 -34.56
N GLY A 416 -8.09 1.02 -34.80
CA GLY A 416 -8.06 1.62 -36.14
C GLY A 416 -6.71 1.45 -36.83
N LEU A 417 -5.62 1.79 -36.14
CA LEU A 417 -4.25 1.64 -36.62
C LEU A 417 -3.93 0.18 -36.94
N HIS A 418 -4.27 -0.74 -36.03
CA HIS A 418 -4.06 -2.18 -36.21
C HIS A 418 -4.73 -2.68 -37.50
N ARG A 419 -6.02 -2.38 -37.69
CA ARG A 419 -6.74 -2.76 -38.91
C ARG A 419 -6.13 -2.16 -40.17
N GLN A 420 -5.74 -0.89 -40.13
CA GLN A 420 -5.14 -0.20 -41.27
C GLN A 420 -3.84 -0.87 -41.72
N LEU A 421 -2.97 -1.25 -40.79
CA LEU A 421 -1.64 -1.81 -41.09
C LEU A 421 -1.62 -3.32 -41.33
N THR A 422 -2.67 -4.05 -40.92
CA THR A 422 -2.79 -5.50 -41.12
C THR A 422 -3.68 -5.87 -42.30
N THR A 423 -4.78 -5.15 -42.52
CA THR A 423 -5.79 -5.51 -43.54
C THR A 423 -5.83 -4.58 -44.75
N GLY A 424 -5.17 -3.42 -44.70
CA GLY A 424 -5.19 -2.42 -45.78
C GLY A 424 -6.53 -1.70 -45.99
N LYS A 425 -7.61 -2.06 -45.27
CA LYS A 425 -8.91 -1.39 -45.35
C LYS A 425 -8.95 -0.17 -44.42
N ARG A 426 -9.13 1.02 -45.00
CA ARG A 426 -9.41 2.27 -44.27
C ARG A 426 -10.90 2.36 -43.98
N ARG A 427 -11.30 2.36 -42.71
CA ARG A 427 -12.64 2.80 -42.30
C ARG A 427 -12.54 3.51 -40.94
N GLY A 428 -12.73 4.83 -40.97
CA GLY A 428 -12.91 5.70 -39.79
C GLY A 428 -11.62 6.12 -39.06
N GLY A 429 -11.32 7.42 -39.13
CA GLY A 429 -10.30 8.14 -38.37
C GLY A 429 -8.86 7.82 -38.75
N ASP A 430 -8.16 8.76 -39.40
CA ASP A 430 -6.70 8.63 -39.54
C ASP A 430 -6.07 8.57 -38.14
N PHE A 431 -5.16 7.62 -37.92
CA PHE A 431 -4.30 7.63 -36.75
C PHE A 431 -3.33 8.80 -36.89
N THR A 432 -3.71 9.95 -36.32
CA THR A 432 -3.09 11.26 -36.53
C THR A 432 -1.96 11.56 -35.55
N PHE A 433 -1.58 10.60 -34.72
CA PHE A 433 -0.52 10.78 -33.74
C PHE A 433 0.86 10.74 -34.39
N SER A 434 1.72 11.67 -33.96
CA SER A 434 3.15 11.60 -34.26
C SER A 434 3.79 10.33 -33.67
N SER A 435 4.98 9.95 -34.14
CA SER A 435 5.71 8.80 -33.59
C SER A 435 5.96 8.94 -32.08
N HIS A 436 6.23 10.16 -31.60
CA HIS A 436 6.41 10.43 -30.17
C HIS A 436 5.13 10.19 -29.37
N GLU A 437 4.01 10.76 -29.83
CA GLU A 437 2.68 10.54 -29.20
C GLU A 437 2.31 9.06 -29.18
N THR A 438 2.55 8.36 -30.28
CA THR A 438 2.29 6.92 -30.41
C THR A 438 3.08 6.10 -29.38
N ALA A 439 4.36 6.44 -29.17
CA ALA A 439 5.18 5.77 -28.16
C ALA A 439 4.63 5.98 -26.74
N GLU A 440 4.18 7.19 -26.41
CA GLU A 440 3.61 7.47 -25.08
C GLU A 440 2.24 6.81 -24.88
N VAL A 441 1.42 6.67 -25.92
CA VAL A 441 0.18 5.88 -25.87
C VAL A 441 0.48 4.42 -25.52
N TRP A 442 1.48 3.80 -26.15
CA TRP A 442 1.88 2.42 -25.82
C TRP A 442 2.39 2.27 -24.40
N ARG A 443 3.26 3.18 -23.95
CA ARG A 443 3.78 3.17 -22.59
C ARG A 443 2.68 3.39 -21.55
N LEU A 444 1.73 4.29 -21.81
CA LEU A 444 0.58 4.48 -20.95
C LEU A 444 -0.24 3.19 -20.88
N LEU A 445 -0.73 2.67 -22.01
CA LEU A 445 -1.58 1.48 -22.03
C LEU A 445 -0.88 0.25 -21.40
N GLY A 446 0.42 0.08 -21.65
CA GLY A 446 1.20 -0.99 -21.05
C GLY A 446 1.36 -0.86 -19.53
N SER A 447 1.33 0.35 -18.99
CA SER A 447 1.46 0.61 -17.56
C SER A 447 0.19 0.40 -16.74
N LEU A 448 -0.98 0.23 -17.38
CA LEU A 448 -2.29 0.13 -16.72
C LEU A 448 -2.61 -1.31 -16.31
N GLU A 449 -2.11 -1.73 -15.14
CA GLU A 449 -2.19 -3.11 -14.67
C GLU A 449 -3.60 -3.51 -14.17
N LEU A 450 -4.51 -2.57 -13.93
CA LEU A 450 -5.87 -2.87 -13.48
C LEU A 450 -6.87 -3.03 -14.64
N LEU A 451 -6.42 -2.91 -15.89
CA LEU A 451 -7.25 -3.26 -17.05
C LEU A 451 -7.63 -4.74 -17.01
N SER A 452 -8.82 -5.05 -17.55
CA SER A 452 -9.29 -6.42 -17.63
C SER A 452 -8.30 -7.31 -18.40
N VAL A 453 -8.22 -8.60 -18.02
CA VAL A 453 -7.39 -9.58 -18.72
C VAL A 453 -7.74 -9.65 -20.21
N GLY A 454 -9.03 -9.54 -20.57
CA GLY A 454 -9.46 -9.51 -21.98
C GLY A 454 -8.88 -8.32 -22.76
N THR A 455 -8.93 -7.11 -22.19
CA THR A 455 -8.34 -5.91 -22.78
C THR A 455 -6.83 -6.04 -22.95
N LYS A 456 -6.15 -6.58 -21.93
CA LYS A 456 -4.70 -6.84 -21.97
C LYS A 456 -4.33 -7.83 -23.08
N ILE A 457 -5.08 -8.92 -23.23
CA ILE A 457 -4.87 -9.90 -24.30
C ILE A 457 -5.05 -9.27 -25.68
N GLU A 458 -6.10 -8.47 -25.86
CA GLU A 458 -6.34 -7.74 -27.11
C GLU A 458 -5.17 -6.80 -27.44
N LEU A 459 -4.74 -5.98 -26.48
CA LEU A 459 -3.62 -5.05 -26.64
C LEU A 459 -2.32 -5.78 -27.00
N GLY A 460 -1.97 -6.86 -26.29
CA GLY A 460 -0.77 -7.62 -26.59
C GLY A 460 -0.78 -8.23 -27.99
N ARG A 461 -1.93 -8.75 -28.46
CA ARG A 461 -2.09 -9.23 -29.84
C ARG A 461 -1.89 -8.12 -30.87
N ILE A 462 -2.53 -6.97 -30.66
CA ILE A 462 -2.37 -5.79 -31.53
C ILE A 462 -0.90 -5.39 -31.62
N LEU A 463 -0.22 -5.26 -30.48
CA LEU A 463 1.17 -4.84 -30.40
C LEU A 463 2.11 -5.82 -31.12
N LEU A 464 1.89 -7.13 -30.96
CA LEU A 464 2.68 -8.16 -31.66
C LEU A 464 2.47 -8.16 -33.18
N ASP A 465 1.25 -7.93 -33.65
CA ASP A 465 0.96 -7.85 -35.09
C ASP A 465 1.55 -6.58 -35.73
N LEU A 466 1.67 -5.50 -34.95
CA LEU A 466 2.26 -4.23 -35.36
C LEU A 466 3.79 -4.26 -35.34
N LEU A 467 4.39 -5.08 -34.48
CA LEU A 467 5.84 -5.19 -34.28
C LEU A 467 6.66 -5.37 -35.59
N PRO A 468 6.30 -6.28 -36.52
CA PRO A 468 7.06 -6.46 -37.77
C PRO A 468 6.84 -5.34 -38.79
N LYS A 469 5.88 -4.43 -38.60
CA LYS A 469 5.53 -3.42 -39.61
C LYS A 469 6.60 -2.33 -39.67
N LYS A 470 7.16 -2.07 -40.86
CA LYS A 470 8.19 -1.04 -41.10
C LYS A 470 7.79 0.35 -40.57
N LYS A 471 6.51 0.73 -40.71
CA LYS A 471 6.00 2.02 -40.21
C LYS A 471 6.06 2.15 -38.68
N MET A 472 6.15 1.04 -37.94
CA MET A 472 6.22 1.02 -36.48
C MET A 472 7.65 0.98 -35.95
N GLU A 473 8.66 0.93 -36.82
CA GLU A 473 10.07 0.88 -36.45
C GLU A 473 10.50 1.96 -35.44
N PRO A 474 10.10 3.25 -35.58
CA PRO A 474 10.47 4.30 -34.62
C PRO A 474 9.89 4.12 -33.22
N VAL A 475 8.83 3.30 -33.06
CA VAL A 475 8.13 3.08 -31.80
C VAL A 475 8.26 1.64 -31.29
N ARG A 476 9.03 0.78 -31.97
CA ARG A 476 9.28 -0.61 -31.55
C ARG A 476 9.74 -0.75 -30.10
N PRO A 477 10.64 0.11 -29.56
CA PRO A 477 11.02 0.01 -28.16
C PRO A 477 9.86 0.24 -27.19
N ALA A 478 8.93 1.14 -27.53
CA ALA A 478 7.73 1.39 -26.73
C ALA A 478 6.74 0.22 -26.82
N ILE A 479 6.61 -0.40 -28.00
CA ILE A 479 5.82 -1.63 -28.20
C ILE A 479 6.39 -2.78 -27.36
N ALA A 480 7.71 -3.01 -27.43
CA ALA A 480 8.39 -4.05 -26.65
C ALA A 480 8.16 -3.86 -25.15
N TRP A 481 8.40 -2.65 -24.67
CA TRP A 481 8.20 -2.29 -23.27
C TRP A 481 6.75 -2.54 -22.83
N ALA A 482 5.77 -2.11 -23.64
CA ALA A 482 4.35 -2.31 -23.33
C ALA A 482 3.96 -3.81 -23.29
N ILE A 483 4.44 -4.61 -24.25
CA ILE A 483 4.21 -6.07 -24.24
C ILE A 483 4.81 -6.68 -22.97
N GLY A 484 6.03 -6.30 -22.59
CA GLY A 484 6.70 -6.75 -21.37
C GLY A 484 5.88 -6.46 -20.11
N ARG A 485 5.34 -5.24 -20.00
CA ARG A 485 4.51 -4.82 -18.86
C ARG A 485 3.17 -5.54 -18.81
N ILE A 486 2.48 -5.67 -19.94
CA ILE A 486 1.18 -6.36 -20.01
C ILE A 486 1.33 -7.86 -19.72
N GLY A 487 2.39 -8.48 -20.25
CA GLY A 487 2.67 -9.89 -20.09
C GLY A 487 3.43 -10.26 -18.81
N ALA A 488 3.79 -9.28 -17.98
CA ALA A 488 4.63 -9.51 -16.80
C ALA A 488 4.05 -10.58 -15.87
N ARG A 489 4.91 -11.49 -15.39
CA ARG A 489 4.52 -12.53 -14.41
C ARG A 489 4.45 -11.99 -12.99
N VAL A 490 5.22 -10.94 -12.73
CA VAL A 490 5.22 -10.17 -11.49
C VAL A 490 4.79 -8.74 -11.83
N PRO A 491 3.50 -8.39 -11.63
CA PRO A 491 3.02 -7.02 -11.79
C PRO A 491 3.74 -6.08 -10.82
N VAL A 492 3.77 -4.79 -11.17
CA VAL A 492 4.36 -3.75 -10.34
C VAL A 492 3.47 -3.40 -9.15
N TYR A 493 2.17 -3.28 -9.40
CA TYR A 493 1.18 -2.82 -8.42
C TYR A 493 -0.17 -3.52 -8.55
N GLY A 494 -0.44 -4.15 -9.70
CA GLY A 494 -1.68 -4.84 -9.99
C GLY A 494 -1.80 -6.16 -9.24
N PRO A 495 -3.01 -6.55 -8.80
CA PRO A 495 -3.22 -7.82 -8.14
C PRO A 495 -3.04 -8.99 -9.11
N LEU A 496 -2.69 -10.16 -8.57
CA LEU A 496 -2.32 -11.35 -9.36
C LEU A 496 -3.44 -11.86 -10.28
N ASN A 497 -4.71 -11.59 -9.95
CA ASN A 497 -5.87 -11.94 -10.77
C ASN A 497 -5.97 -11.12 -12.08
N THR A 498 -5.13 -10.10 -12.26
CA THR A 498 -5.06 -9.32 -13.50
C THR A 498 -3.95 -9.77 -14.45
N VAL A 499 -3.18 -10.79 -14.07
CA VAL A 499 -2.07 -11.34 -14.87
C VAL A 499 -2.64 -12.10 -16.08
N VAL A 500 -2.04 -11.88 -17.25
CA VAL A 500 -2.44 -12.58 -18.49
C VAL A 500 -2.12 -14.07 -18.38
N PRO A 501 -2.99 -14.99 -18.85
CA PRO A 501 -2.75 -16.44 -18.80
C PRO A 501 -1.43 -16.87 -19.43
N VAL A 502 -0.84 -17.92 -18.87
CA VAL A 502 0.49 -18.43 -19.24
C VAL A 502 0.55 -18.85 -20.71
N GLU A 503 -0.51 -19.46 -21.21
CA GLU A 503 -0.61 -19.95 -22.59
C GLU A 503 -0.52 -18.79 -23.59
N VAL A 504 -1.18 -17.67 -23.26
CA VAL A 504 -1.17 -16.47 -24.11
C VAL A 504 0.22 -15.83 -24.10
N VAL A 505 0.85 -15.72 -22.92
CA VAL A 505 2.21 -15.15 -22.81
C VAL A 505 3.26 -16.04 -23.45
N ALA A 506 3.09 -17.36 -23.41
CA ALA A 506 3.97 -18.29 -24.09
C ALA A 506 4.06 -18.02 -25.60
N ASP A 507 2.92 -17.76 -26.24
CA ASP A 507 2.86 -17.37 -27.65
C ASP A 507 3.53 -16.01 -27.90
N TRP A 508 3.37 -15.06 -26.97
CA TRP A 508 3.92 -13.71 -27.09
C TRP A 508 5.45 -13.73 -27.04
N ILE A 509 6.03 -14.50 -26.11
CA ILE A 509 7.48 -14.68 -26.00
C ILE A 509 8.06 -15.24 -27.31
N GLY A 510 7.41 -16.26 -27.88
CA GLY A 510 7.84 -16.86 -29.14
C GLY A 510 7.90 -15.85 -30.29
N LYS A 511 6.88 -15.01 -30.43
CA LYS A 511 6.84 -13.94 -31.45
C LYS A 511 7.84 -12.81 -31.17
N LEU A 512 7.99 -12.41 -29.90
CA LEU A 512 8.94 -11.38 -29.49
C LEU A 512 10.37 -11.76 -29.87
N MET A 513 10.80 -12.97 -29.53
CA MET A 513 12.15 -13.49 -29.79
C MET A 513 12.48 -13.62 -31.28
N GLN A 514 11.48 -13.68 -32.17
CA GLN A 514 11.68 -13.72 -33.62
C GLN A 514 11.93 -12.34 -34.23
N HIS A 515 11.51 -11.28 -33.55
CA HIS A 515 11.51 -9.91 -34.10
C HIS A 515 12.54 -8.99 -33.46
N PHE A 516 13.06 -9.36 -32.29
CA PHE A 516 14.14 -8.63 -31.64
C PHE A 516 15.43 -9.43 -31.72
N SER A 517 16.45 -8.80 -32.31
CA SER A 517 17.85 -9.22 -32.27
C SER A 517 18.64 -8.02 -31.79
N ASP A 518 19.39 -8.20 -30.71
CA ASP A 518 20.20 -7.23 -30.00
C ASP A 518 19.48 -5.93 -29.59
N ASP A 519 18.25 -6.05 -29.09
CA ASP A 519 17.47 -4.92 -28.58
C ASP A 519 17.31 -4.99 -27.05
N PRO A 520 17.79 -3.98 -26.29
CA PRO A 520 17.67 -3.96 -24.84
C PRO A 520 16.23 -4.03 -24.32
N THR A 521 15.27 -3.41 -25.02
CA THR A 521 13.86 -3.41 -24.61
C THR A 521 13.17 -4.73 -24.91
N GLY A 522 13.58 -5.43 -25.97
CA GLY A 522 13.19 -6.81 -26.24
C GLY A 522 13.66 -7.75 -25.14
N ARG A 523 14.93 -7.63 -24.70
CA ARG A 523 15.46 -8.40 -23.56
C ARG A 523 14.70 -8.14 -22.26
N LEU A 524 14.43 -6.87 -21.95
CA LEU A 524 13.64 -6.48 -20.78
C LEU A 524 12.21 -7.04 -20.83
N ALA A 525 11.56 -7.01 -22.00
CA ALA A 525 10.21 -7.54 -22.17
C ALA A 525 10.16 -9.07 -22.00
N ALA A 526 11.12 -9.77 -22.59
CA ALA A 526 11.27 -11.22 -22.42
C ALA A 526 11.51 -11.58 -20.94
N MET A 527 12.38 -10.85 -20.23
CA MET A 527 12.64 -11.07 -18.81
C MET A 527 11.34 -10.91 -17.99
N GLN A 528 10.59 -9.83 -18.16
CA GLN A 528 9.35 -9.61 -17.40
C GLN A 528 8.30 -10.70 -17.64
N MET A 529 8.17 -11.18 -18.89
CA MET A 529 7.25 -12.24 -19.27
C MET A 529 7.71 -13.64 -18.83
N ALA A 530 9.01 -13.84 -18.62
CA ALA A 530 9.61 -15.13 -18.27
C ALA A 530 10.15 -15.25 -16.85
N ARG A 531 10.10 -14.17 -16.06
CA ARG A 531 10.55 -14.14 -14.66
C ARG A 531 9.88 -15.24 -13.87
N ARG A 532 10.68 -16.03 -13.16
CA ARG A 532 10.19 -17.12 -12.33
C ARG A 532 9.51 -16.56 -11.07
N THR A 533 8.36 -17.15 -10.72
CA THR A 533 7.48 -16.64 -9.64
C THR A 533 7.16 -17.67 -8.56
N ASP A 534 7.68 -18.90 -8.70
CA ASP A 534 7.38 -20.08 -7.85
C ASP A 534 5.88 -20.32 -7.60
N ASP A 535 5.04 -19.82 -8.51
CA ASP A 535 3.59 -19.96 -8.53
C ASP A 535 3.16 -20.75 -9.77
N ARG A 536 2.61 -21.94 -9.54
CA ARG A 536 2.20 -22.88 -10.59
C ARG A 536 1.27 -22.27 -11.64
N TYR A 537 0.43 -21.30 -11.28
CA TYR A 537 -0.54 -20.70 -12.19
C TYR A 537 0.05 -19.56 -13.05
N ARG A 538 1.23 -19.05 -12.69
CA ARG A 538 1.92 -17.97 -13.42
C ARG A 538 3.23 -18.43 -14.04
N GLU A 539 3.76 -19.56 -13.62
CA GLU A 539 5.02 -20.11 -14.08
C GLU A 539 4.91 -20.62 -15.53
N LEU A 540 5.86 -20.21 -16.37
CA LEU A 540 5.97 -20.73 -17.73
C LEU A 540 6.45 -22.18 -17.72
N PRO A 541 6.07 -22.99 -18.72
CA PRO A 541 6.65 -24.31 -18.92
C PRO A 541 8.18 -24.23 -18.97
N GLU A 542 8.84 -25.11 -18.22
CA GLU A 542 10.30 -25.16 -18.10
C GLU A 542 11.01 -25.20 -19.46
N LYS A 543 10.46 -25.92 -20.44
CA LYS A 543 10.97 -25.96 -21.82
C LYS A 543 11.00 -24.57 -22.48
N LEU A 544 9.97 -23.75 -22.27
CA LEU A 544 9.94 -22.40 -22.82
C LEU A 544 10.90 -21.47 -22.08
N ARG A 545 10.99 -21.60 -20.75
CA ARG A 545 11.93 -20.83 -19.94
C ARG A 545 13.39 -21.09 -20.36
N ARG A 546 13.77 -22.35 -20.61
CA ARG A 546 15.09 -22.69 -21.16
C ARG A 546 15.33 -22.03 -22.52
N ARG A 547 14.35 -22.03 -23.42
CA ARG A 547 14.47 -21.34 -24.72
C ARG A 547 14.73 -19.84 -24.56
N VAL A 548 14.11 -19.18 -23.56
CA VAL A 548 14.39 -17.77 -23.26
C VAL A 548 15.82 -17.58 -22.74
N LEU A 549 16.31 -18.48 -21.89
CA LEU A 549 17.69 -18.44 -21.38
C LEU A 549 18.71 -18.67 -22.50
N ASP A 550 18.45 -19.63 -23.40
CA ASP A 550 19.29 -19.89 -24.57
C ASP A 550 19.32 -18.67 -25.49
N TRP A 551 18.17 -18.02 -25.69
CA TRP A 551 18.09 -16.77 -26.43
C TRP A 551 18.90 -15.67 -25.74
N PHE A 552 18.75 -15.47 -24.43
CA PHE A 552 19.54 -14.48 -23.68
C PHE A 552 21.05 -14.65 -23.83
N ALA A 553 21.54 -15.89 -23.89
CA ALA A 553 22.95 -16.20 -24.14
C ALA A 553 23.44 -15.73 -25.52
N THR A 554 22.56 -15.72 -26.53
CA THR A 554 22.90 -15.21 -27.89
C THR A 554 22.79 -13.69 -28.03
N GLN A 555 22.25 -13.00 -27.02
CA GLN A 555 21.86 -11.58 -27.09
C GLN A 555 22.65 -10.69 -26.12
N GLU A 556 23.75 -11.19 -25.53
CA GLU A 556 24.56 -10.48 -24.52
C GLU A 556 23.69 -9.85 -23.40
N SER A 557 22.74 -10.63 -22.90
CA SER A 557 21.76 -10.13 -21.92
C SER A 557 22.42 -9.86 -20.56
N PRO A 558 21.93 -8.86 -19.79
CA PRO A 558 22.41 -8.61 -18.43
C PRO A 558 22.39 -9.88 -17.57
N PRO A 559 23.44 -10.18 -16.78
CA PRO A 559 23.50 -11.39 -15.96
C PRO A 559 22.30 -11.54 -15.01
N HIS A 560 21.84 -10.43 -14.42
CA HIS A 560 20.72 -10.47 -13.49
C HIS A 560 19.38 -10.80 -14.19
N PHE A 561 19.19 -10.48 -15.47
CA PHE A 561 18.00 -10.93 -16.23
C PHE A 561 17.97 -12.46 -16.38
N ILE A 562 19.14 -13.07 -16.58
CA ILE A 562 19.30 -14.53 -16.66
C ILE A 562 18.96 -15.15 -15.30
N GLU A 563 19.42 -14.55 -14.21
CA GLU A 563 19.11 -14.99 -12.84
C GLU A 563 17.61 -14.89 -12.53
N LEU A 564 16.97 -13.76 -12.84
CA LEU A 564 15.53 -13.54 -12.62
C LEU A 564 14.65 -14.53 -13.39
N VAL A 565 15.04 -14.91 -14.60
CA VAL A 565 14.35 -15.94 -15.36
C VAL A 565 14.63 -17.32 -14.80
N ARG A 566 15.88 -17.65 -14.43
CA ARG A 566 16.26 -18.99 -13.95
C ARG A 566 15.73 -19.31 -12.53
N GLY A 567 15.95 -18.39 -11.60
CA GLY A 567 15.75 -18.59 -10.16
C GLY A 567 14.70 -17.68 -9.53
N GLY A 568 14.18 -16.69 -10.26
CA GLY A 568 13.31 -15.67 -9.66
C GLY A 568 14.16 -14.64 -8.92
N GLY A 569 13.59 -13.96 -7.92
CA GLY A 569 14.26 -12.88 -7.18
C GLY A 569 13.54 -11.55 -7.34
N ARG A 570 14.17 -10.43 -6.96
CA ARG A 570 13.62 -9.06 -7.03
C ARG A 570 14.45 -8.21 -8.00
N LEU A 571 13.80 -7.26 -8.67
CA LEU A 571 14.49 -6.29 -9.51
C LEU A 571 15.38 -5.36 -8.66
N ASP A 572 16.55 -5.03 -9.19
CA ASP A 572 17.40 -3.99 -8.61
C ASP A 572 16.83 -2.58 -8.88
N THR A 573 17.52 -1.53 -8.40
CA THR A 573 17.03 -0.14 -8.55
C THR A 573 17.04 0.36 -10.00
N GLU A 574 18.01 -0.04 -10.80
CA GLU A 574 18.11 0.35 -12.20
C GLU A 574 17.02 -0.36 -13.03
N GLU A 575 16.85 -1.65 -12.80
CA GLU A 575 15.84 -2.49 -13.43
C GLU A 575 14.42 -2.07 -13.05
N GLN A 576 14.17 -1.70 -11.79
CA GLN A 576 12.92 -1.05 -11.36
C GLN A 576 12.65 0.22 -12.17
N GLY A 577 13.69 1.03 -12.41
CA GLY A 577 13.60 2.21 -13.27
C GLY A 577 13.25 1.88 -14.72
N LEU A 578 13.83 0.81 -15.27
CA LEU A 578 13.52 0.32 -16.61
C LEU A 578 12.08 -0.20 -16.73
N VAL A 579 11.61 -0.97 -15.74
CA VAL A 579 10.25 -1.53 -15.70
C VAL A 579 9.20 -0.44 -15.45
N PHE A 580 9.48 0.54 -14.59
CA PHE A 580 8.59 1.69 -14.40
C PHE A 580 8.64 2.65 -15.61
N GLY A 581 9.75 2.64 -16.37
CA GLY A 581 10.00 3.54 -17.50
C GLY A 581 10.48 4.92 -17.08
N GLU A 582 10.85 5.09 -15.80
CA GLU A 582 11.47 6.27 -15.20
C GLU A 582 12.09 5.93 -13.83
N ALA A 583 13.04 6.72 -13.34
CA ALA A 583 13.58 6.55 -11.98
C ALA A 583 12.54 6.92 -10.90
N LEU A 584 12.35 6.03 -9.92
CA LEU A 584 11.54 6.34 -8.75
C LEU A 584 12.19 7.39 -7.84
N PRO A 585 11.40 8.12 -7.03
CA PRO A 585 11.92 9.02 -6.02
C PRO A 585 12.89 8.33 -5.06
N LYS A 586 13.93 9.05 -4.63
CA LYS A 586 14.84 8.56 -3.59
C LYS A 586 14.02 8.25 -2.32
N GLY A 587 14.23 7.05 -1.77
CA GLY A 587 13.49 6.53 -0.61
C GLY A 587 12.25 5.70 -0.95
N LEU A 588 11.82 5.67 -2.22
CA LEU A 588 10.76 4.77 -2.69
C LEU A 588 11.36 3.59 -3.46
N ARG A 589 10.84 2.38 -3.21
CA ARG A 589 11.19 1.15 -3.91
C ARG A 589 9.93 0.38 -4.30
N MET A 590 10.00 -0.36 -5.39
CA MET A 590 8.94 -1.28 -5.80
C MET A 590 9.18 -2.61 -5.11
N THR A 591 8.13 -3.23 -4.57
CA THR A 591 8.20 -4.56 -3.94
C THR A 591 7.93 -5.71 -4.93
N CYS A 592 8.02 -5.44 -6.25
CA CYS A 592 7.72 -6.40 -7.31
C CYS A 592 8.90 -7.31 -7.68
#